data_AF-K7ZFZ4-F1
#
_entry.id   AF-K7ZFZ4-F1
#
_cell.length_a   1.000
_cell.length_b   1.000
_cell.length_c   1.000
_cell.angle_alpha   90.00
_cell.angle_beta   90.00
_cell.angle_gamma   90.00
#
_symmetry.space_group_name_H-M   'P 1'
#
loop_
_entity.id
_entity.type
_entity.pdbx_description
1 polymer ?
#
loop_
_entity_poly.entity_id
_entity_poly.type
_entity_poly.pdbx_seq_one_letter_code
_entity_poly.pdbx_strand_id
1 'polypeptide(L)'
;MLTKTAAVILLLSLCCTVSMAADDSKVSRSLDEISVAKEQTRLVMGQVSSPDQKERLRYVTDRLNSAEELLRQALGGAGGSTPPPPTYGSVELFRSDSCSGSLIGTVSAASSCERFSSAGDTWGVRINGQCLNISDTSSVKACESFKGGADPRAVTIYTSDSCSGNAIAAISAGSQCENFDSTGSSAWAVKIDGKCQNISDTAPAKACAAFKGASTPGTVKIFNSDSCSGNMVAAVDYNTRCESLRGLPAAWGIEVNGRCENISDLDIVSACERYRP
;
A
#
# COMPACT_ATOMS: atom_id res chain seq x y z
N MET A 1 22.18 58.77 -3.48
CA MET A 1 22.21 57.41 -4.07
C MET A 1 21.40 56.42 -3.23
N LEU A 2 20.12 56.68 -2.96
CA LEU A 2 19.28 55.82 -2.09
C LEU A 2 17.88 55.52 -2.63
N THR A 3 17.55 55.97 -3.85
CA THR A 3 16.22 55.81 -4.45
C THR A 3 16.14 54.74 -5.54
N LYS A 4 17.27 54.13 -5.94
CA LYS A 4 17.29 53.07 -6.99
C LYS A 4 17.21 51.64 -6.44
N THR A 5 17.53 51.40 -5.17
CA THR A 5 17.51 50.07 -4.54
C THR A 5 16.13 49.67 -4.01
N ALA A 6 15.28 50.63 -3.60
CA ALA A 6 13.94 50.34 -3.10
C ALA A 6 12.95 49.87 -4.19
N ALA A 7 13.10 50.37 -5.44
CA ALA A 7 12.23 49.99 -6.55
C ALA A 7 12.46 48.56 -7.06
N VAL A 8 13.70 48.04 -6.96
CA VAL A 8 14.05 46.69 -7.43
C VAL A 8 13.53 45.60 -6.47
N ILE A 9 13.50 45.89 -5.16
CA ILE A 9 12.98 44.96 -4.15
C ILE A 9 11.45 44.83 -4.22
N LEU A 10 10.73 45.92 -4.55
CA LEU A 10 9.28 45.90 -4.72
C LEU A 10 8.83 45.12 -5.98
N LEU A 11 9.62 45.20 -7.07
CA LEU A 11 9.36 44.44 -8.31
C LEU A 11 9.65 42.94 -8.15
N LEU A 12 10.68 42.56 -7.39
CA LEU A 12 10.97 41.15 -7.07
C LEU A 12 9.91 40.53 -6.14
N SER A 13 9.38 41.31 -5.19
CA SER A 13 8.28 40.86 -4.32
C SER A 13 6.95 40.69 -5.08
N LEU A 14 6.67 41.54 -6.09
CA LEU A 14 5.48 41.38 -6.93
C LEU A 14 5.59 40.19 -7.89
N CYS A 15 6.77 39.89 -8.44
CA CYS A 15 6.94 38.73 -9.31
C CYS A 15 6.75 37.40 -8.57
N CYS A 16 7.17 37.31 -7.30
CA CYS A 16 6.95 36.13 -6.47
C CYS A 16 5.47 35.94 -6.09
N THR A 17 4.74 37.01 -5.76
CA THR A 17 3.31 36.90 -5.42
C THR A 17 2.44 36.62 -6.64
N VAL A 18 2.78 37.17 -7.81
CA VAL A 18 2.06 36.89 -9.07
C VAL A 18 2.34 35.47 -9.57
N SER A 19 3.55 34.92 -9.37
CA SER A 19 3.86 33.54 -9.75
C SER A 19 3.14 32.52 -8.86
N MET A 20 3.02 32.78 -7.55
CA MET A 20 2.24 31.92 -6.65
C MET A 20 0.73 32.06 -6.90
N ALA A 21 0.21 33.28 -7.07
CA ALA A 21 -1.21 33.50 -7.37
C ALA A 21 -1.63 32.97 -8.76
N ALA A 22 -0.72 32.97 -9.74
CA ALA A 22 -0.96 32.37 -11.06
C ALA A 22 -1.03 30.84 -11.02
N ASP A 23 -0.36 30.19 -10.06
CA ASP A 23 -0.51 28.76 -9.83
C ASP A 23 -1.72 28.45 -8.94
N ASP A 24 -2.03 29.27 -7.93
CA ASP A 24 -3.23 29.11 -7.10
C ASP A 24 -4.53 29.26 -7.91
N SER A 25 -4.57 30.18 -8.87
CA SER A 25 -5.72 30.35 -9.76
C SER A 25 -5.91 29.17 -10.72
N LYS A 26 -4.84 28.50 -11.16
CA LYS A 26 -4.92 27.24 -11.93
C LYS A 26 -5.41 26.10 -11.05
N VAL A 27 -4.89 25.98 -9.83
CA VAL A 27 -5.31 24.95 -8.88
C VAL A 27 -6.78 25.13 -8.50
N SER A 28 -7.23 26.38 -8.25
CA SER A 28 -8.64 26.70 -8.02
C SER A 28 -9.52 26.34 -9.22
N ARG A 29 -9.08 26.63 -10.44
CA ARG A 29 -9.82 26.24 -11.65
C ARG A 29 -9.91 24.72 -11.80
N SER A 30 -8.83 23.99 -11.50
CA SER A 30 -8.85 22.53 -11.51
C SER A 30 -9.79 21.94 -10.44
N LEU A 31 -9.94 22.59 -9.29
CA LEU A 31 -10.95 22.21 -8.28
C LEU A 31 -12.38 22.37 -8.80
N ASP A 32 -12.67 23.47 -9.51
CA ASP A 32 -13.99 23.68 -10.13
C ASP A 32 -14.28 22.61 -11.20
N GLU A 33 -13.30 22.29 -12.04
CA GLU A 33 -13.40 21.24 -13.06
C GLU A 33 -13.65 19.85 -12.44
N ILE A 34 -12.98 19.53 -11.33
CA ILE A 34 -13.21 18.29 -10.58
C ILE A 34 -14.61 18.26 -9.98
N SER A 35 -15.09 19.38 -9.43
CA SER A 35 -16.45 19.48 -8.87
C SER A 35 -17.52 19.20 -9.93
N VAL A 36 -17.36 19.77 -11.13
CA VAL A 36 -18.23 19.48 -12.28
C VAL A 36 -18.15 18.00 -12.69
N ALA A 37 -16.95 17.44 -12.78
CA ALA A 37 -16.76 16.03 -13.14
C ALA A 37 -17.39 15.08 -12.11
N LYS A 38 -17.35 15.41 -10.81
CA LYS A 38 -18.00 14.64 -9.74
C LYS A 38 -19.51 14.64 -9.90
N GLU A 39 -20.12 15.80 -10.17
CA GLU A 39 -21.56 15.90 -10.37
C GLU A 39 -22.02 15.15 -11.62
N GLN A 40 -21.28 15.26 -12.72
CA GLN A 40 -21.55 14.47 -13.93
C GLN A 40 -21.45 12.97 -13.66
N THR A 41 -20.41 12.54 -12.94
CA THR A 41 -20.24 11.12 -12.58
C THR A 41 -21.39 10.64 -11.70
N ARG A 42 -21.87 11.45 -10.75
CA ARG A 42 -23.04 11.16 -9.90
C ARG A 42 -24.32 10.98 -10.73
N LEU A 43 -24.54 11.84 -11.72
CA LEU A 43 -25.70 11.75 -12.61
C LEU A 43 -25.67 10.47 -13.46
N VAL A 44 -24.50 10.15 -14.04
CA VAL A 44 -24.33 8.92 -14.84
C VAL A 44 -24.49 7.68 -13.96
N MET A 45 -23.98 7.70 -12.72
CA MET A 45 -24.14 6.60 -11.76
C MET A 45 -25.61 6.24 -11.51
N GLY A 46 -26.50 7.23 -11.50
CA GLY A 46 -27.95 7.02 -11.36
C GLY A 46 -28.62 6.38 -12.59
N GLN A 47 -27.94 6.35 -13.74
CA GLN A 47 -28.47 5.88 -15.02
C GLN A 47 -27.97 4.49 -15.42
N VAL A 48 -26.82 4.05 -14.90
CA VAL A 48 -26.29 2.71 -15.18
C VAL A 48 -26.87 1.65 -14.25
N SER A 49 -27.28 0.54 -14.85
CA SER A 49 -27.77 -0.65 -14.14
C SER A 49 -26.70 -1.72 -13.97
N SER A 50 -25.72 -1.79 -14.89
CA SER A 50 -24.65 -2.79 -14.86
C SER A 50 -23.74 -2.62 -13.63
N PRO A 51 -23.50 -3.69 -12.85
CA PRO A 51 -22.55 -3.67 -11.73
C PRO A 51 -21.14 -3.22 -12.14
N ASP A 52 -20.62 -3.72 -13.26
CA ASP A 52 -19.28 -3.37 -13.77
C ASP A 52 -19.18 -1.89 -14.13
N GLN A 53 -20.24 -1.32 -14.73
CA GLN A 53 -20.27 0.11 -15.06
C GLN A 53 -20.36 0.98 -13.81
N LYS A 54 -21.15 0.58 -12.81
CA LYS A 54 -21.22 1.27 -11.52
C LYS A 54 -19.86 1.30 -10.83
N GLU A 55 -19.12 0.20 -10.84
CA GLU A 55 -17.81 0.14 -10.20
C GLU A 55 -16.76 0.98 -10.94
N ARG A 56 -16.80 1.04 -12.28
CA ARG A 56 -15.97 1.98 -13.05
C ARG A 56 -16.24 3.44 -12.69
N LEU A 57 -17.51 3.81 -12.53
CA LEU A 57 -17.87 5.18 -12.11
C LEU A 57 -17.49 5.43 -10.65
N ARG A 58 -17.52 4.41 -9.80
CA ARG A 58 -17.06 4.48 -8.40
C ARG A 58 -15.57 4.77 -8.36
N TYR A 59 -14.80 4.05 -9.17
CA TYR A 59 -13.37 4.31 -9.35
C TYR A 59 -13.10 5.75 -9.82
N VAL A 60 -13.81 6.23 -10.85
CA VAL A 60 -13.66 7.62 -11.31
C VAL A 60 -13.98 8.61 -10.18
N THR A 61 -15.03 8.35 -9.41
CA THR A 61 -15.41 9.16 -8.24
C THR A 61 -14.30 9.18 -7.17
N ASP A 62 -13.73 8.03 -6.82
CA ASP A 62 -12.64 7.91 -5.85
C ASP A 62 -11.37 8.64 -6.30
N ARG A 63 -11.05 8.58 -7.61
CA ARG A 63 -9.92 9.31 -8.21
C ARG A 63 -10.16 10.82 -8.21
N LEU A 64 -11.37 11.27 -8.52
CA LEU A 64 -11.74 12.68 -8.46
C LEU A 64 -11.67 13.22 -7.03
N ASN A 65 -12.16 12.47 -6.04
CA ASN A 65 -12.04 12.83 -4.63
C ASN A 65 -10.57 12.96 -4.18
N SER A 66 -9.73 12.01 -4.58
CA SER A 66 -8.29 12.03 -4.26
C SER A 66 -7.59 13.24 -4.90
N ALA A 67 -7.92 13.55 -6.15
CA ALA A 67 -7.37 14.71 -6.85
C ALA A 67 -7.84 16.04 -6.23
N GLU A 68 -9.12 16.14 -5.83
CA GLU A 68 -9.65 17.31 -5.14
C GLU A 68 -8.88 17.61 -3.85
N GLU A 69 -8.63 16.60 -3.03
CA GLU A 69 -7.94 16.75 -1.75
C GLU A 69 -6.48 17.19 -1.94
N LEU A 70 -5.75 16.58 -2.89
CA LEU A 70 -4.37 16.98 -3.20
C LEU A 70 -4.28 18.44 -3.66
N LEU A 71 -5.24 18.90 -4.48
CA LEU A 71 -5.28 20.29 -4.94
C LEU A 71 -5.68 21.26 -3.81
N ARG A 72 -6.58 20.86 -2.90
CA ARG A 72 -6.91 21.65 -1.69
C ARG A 72 -5.70 21.82 -0.78
N GLN A 73 -4.88 20.78 -0.63
CA GLN A 73 -3.63 20.85 0.13
C GLN A 73 -2.61 21.80 -0.53
N ALA A 74 -2.52 21.77 -1.86
CA ALA A 74 -1.62 22.66 -2.61
C ALA A 74 -1.96 24.16 -2.44
N LEU A 75 -3.23 24.52 -2.19
CA LEU A 75 -3.67 25.90 -1.93
C LEU A 75 -3.40 26.41 -0.50
N GLY A 76 -2.64 25.66 0.31
CA GLY A 76 -2.25 26.12 1.65
C GLY A 76 -3.39 26.07 2.66
N GLY A 77 -4.23 25.03 2.61
CA GLY A 77 -5.22 24.70 3.64
C GLY A 77 -4.59 24.35 5.00
N ALA A 78 -3.93 25.32 5.63
CA ALA A 78 -3.49 25.29 7.02
C ALA A 78 -4.67 25.61 7.94
N GLY A 79 -5.59 24.67 8.08
CA GLY A 79 -6.60 24.64 9.14
C GLY A 79 -6.36 23.39 9.98
N GLY A 80 -5.69 23.55 11.13
CA GLY A 80 -5.16 22.46 11.92
C GLY A 80 -6.18 21.41 12.35
N SER A 81 -5.95 20.16 11.91
CA SER A 81 -6.17 18.95 12.71
C SER A 81 -5.59 17.76 11.95
N THR A 82 -4.50 17.22 12.51
CA THR A 82 -3.83 15.95 12.14
C THR A 82 -3.28 15.84 10.70
N PRO A 83 -2.09 15.22 10.51
CA PRO A 83 -1.71 14.75 9.18
C PRO A 83 -2.88 13.88 8.68
N PRO A 84 -3.25 13.96 7.39
CA PRO A 84 -4.27 13.04 6.88
C PRO A 84 -3.86 11.61 7.24
N PRO A 85 -4.80 10.72 7.62
CA PRO A 85 -4.49 9.30 7.60
C PRO A 85 -3.86 9.02 6.24
N PRO A 86 -2.83 8.15 6.15
CA PRO A 86 -2.18 7.88 4.88
C PRO A 86 -3.29 7.68 3.86
N THR A 87 -3.26 8.44 2.74
CA THR A 87 -4.16 8.16 1.63
C THR A 87 -3.89 6.71 1.29
N TYR A 88 -4.72 5.82 1.84
CA TYR A 88 -4.62 4.41 1.58
C TYR A 88 -4.80 4.37 0.07
N GLY A 89 -3.71 4.07 -0.63
CA GLY A 89 -3.73 3.84 -2.05
C GLY A 89 -4.84 2.86 -2.37
N SER A 90 -5.31 2.87 -3.59
CA SER A 90 -6.32 1.90 -3.97
C SER A 90 -5.66 0.72 -4.67
N VAL A 91 -6.09 -0.49 -4.34
CA VAL A 91 -5.77 -1.67 -5.14
C VAL A 91 -6.83 -1.83 -6.22
N GLU A 92 -6.42 -1.95 -7.46
CA GLU A 92 -7.32 -2.13 -8.59
C GLU A 92 -7.31 -3.61 -9.01
N LEU A 93 -8.48 -4.22 -9.16
CA LEU A 93 -8.65 -5.61 -9.59
C LEU A 93 -8.95 -5.67 -11.08
N PHE A 94 -8.28 -6.56 -11.81
CA PHE A 94 -8.42 -6.70 -13.27
C PHE A 94 -8.71 -8.13 -13.69
N ARG A 95 -9.50 -8.25 -14.77
CA ARG A 95 -9.65 -9.49 -15.53
C ARG A 95 -8.57 -9.57 -16.62
N SER A 96 -7.31 -9.44 -16.21
CA SER A 96 -6.14 -9.47 -17.08
C SER A 96 -4.85 -9.47 -16.26
N ASP A 97 -3.95 -10.40 -16.56
CA ASP A 97 -2.61 -10.58 -15.97
C ASP A 97 -1.71 -9.34 -16.10
N SER A 98 -1.95 -8.54 -17.14
CA SER A 98 -1.18 -7.32 -17.43
C SER A 98 -1.91 -6.04 -16.99
N CYS A 99 -3.05 -6.17 -16.32
CA CYS A 99 -3.90 -5.06 -15.93
C CYS A 99 -4.28 -4.13 -17.10
N SER A 100 -4.27 -4.65 -18.33
CA SER A 100 -4.66 -3.91 -19.55
C SER A 100 -6.12 -4.16 -19.94
N GLY A 101 -6.72 -5.22 -19.37
CA GLY A 101 -8.11 -5.58 -19.57
C GLY A 101 -9.09 -4.78 -18.71
N SER A 102 -10.30 -5.34 -18.54
CA SER A 102 -11.37 -4.69 -17.80
C SER A 102 -11.03 -4.55 -16.32
N LEU A 103 -11.13 -3.31 -15.81
CA LEU A 103 -11.18 -3.03 -14.38
C LEU A 103 -12.45 -3.65 -13.81
N ILE A 104 -12.26 -4.53 -12.83
CA ILE A 104 -13.32 -5.15 -12.03
C ILE A 104 -13.75 -4.16 -10.96
N GLY A 105 -12.79 -3.59 -10.24
CA GLY A 105 -13.06 -2.54 -9.27
C GLY A 105 -11.88 -2.18 -8.38
N THR A 106 -12.18 -1.37 -7.38
CA THR A 106 -11.15 -0.68 -6.61
C THR A 106 -11.32 -0.93 -5.13
N VAL A 107 -10.30 -1.48 -4.49
CA VAL A 107 -10.27 -1.95 -3.11
C VAL A 107 -9.43 -1.02 -2.26
N SER A 108 -9.92 -0.72 -1.07
CA SER A 108 -9.19 -0.05 0.00
C SER A 108 -9.13 -0.96 1.23
N ALA A 109 -8.31 -0.63 2.22
CA ALA A 109 -8.22 -1.39 3.47
C ALA A 109 -9.58 -1.57 4.19
N ALA A 110 -10.52 -0.64 4.00
CA ALA A 110 -11.86 -0.68 4.59
C ALA A 110 -12.94 -1.29 3.67
N SER A 111 -12.58 -1.77 2.49
CA SER A 111 -13.56 -2.35 1.56
C SER A 111 -14.15 -3.65 2.12
N SER A 112 -15.48 -3.75 2.12
CA SER A 112 -16.19 -5.04 2.24
C SER A 112 -16.04 -5.79 0.93
N CYS A 113 -15.42 -6.97 0.98
CA CYS A 113 -15.08 -7.75 -0.21
C CYS A 113 -16.27 -8.53 -0.79
N GLU A 114 -17.35 -8.72 -0.01
CA GLU A 114 -18.59 -9.38 -0.43
C GLU A 114 -19.27 -8.66 -1.59
N ARG A 115 -19.03 -7.35 -1.76
CA ARG A 115 -19.54 -6.58 -2.89
C ARG A 115 -19.04 -7.05 -4.26
N PHE A 116 -17.97 -7.86 -4.29
CA PHE A 116 -17.42 -8.47 -5.49
C PHE A 116 -17.93 -9.89 -5.76
N SER A 117 -18.91 -10.37 -5.00
CA SER A 117 -19.46 -11.74 -5.13
C SER A 117 -20.00 -12.08 -6.52
N SER A 118 -20.47 -11.09 -7.28
CA SER A 118 -20.97 -11.25 -8.65
C SER A 118 -19.99 -10.81 -9.74
N ALA A 119 -18.76 -10.43 -9.37
CA ALA A 119 -17.80 -9.82 -10.29
C ALA A 119 -16.94 -10.84 -11.07
N GLY A 120 -17.09 -12.14 -10.78
CA GLY A 120 -16.34 -13.23 -11.40
C GLY A 120 -14.89 -13.29 -10.92
N ASP A 121 -13.97 -13.67 -11.81
CA ASP A 121 -12.56 -13.90 -11.48
C ASP A 121 -11.66 -12.69 -11.75
N THR A 122 -10.62 -12.57 -10.93
CA THR A 122 -9.52 -11.59 -11.01
C THR A 122 -8.23 -12.34 -11.32
N TRP A 123 -7.46 -11.82 -12.29
CA TRP A 123 -6.22 -12.43 -12.77
C TRP A 123 -5.01 -11.49 -12.57
N GLY A 124 -5.26 -10.19 -12.42
CA GLY A 124 -4.22 -9.21 -12.11
C GLY A 124 -4.70 -8.19 -11.11
N VAL A 125 -3.76 -7.65 -10.33
CA VAL A 125 -4.01 -6.55 -9.40
C VAL A 125 -3.01 -5.43 -9.64
N ARG A 126 -3.45 -4.17 -9.53
CA ARG A 126 -2.55 -3.02 -9.58
C ARG A 126 -2.44 -2.38 -8.20
N ILE A 127 -1.21 -2.23 -7.75
CA ILE A 127 -0.85 -1.66 -6.46
C ILE A 127 0.20 -0.59 -6.71
N ASN A 128 -0.05 0.64 -6.26
CA ASN A 128 0.86 1.77 -6.45
C ASN A 128 1.32 1.94 -7.92
N GLY A 129 0.39 1.75 -8.86
CA GLY A 129 0.65 1.84 -10.30
C GLY A 129 1.38 0.65 -10.92
N GLN A 130 1.91 -0.29 -10.13
CA GLN A 130 2.52 -1.51 -10.62
C GLN A 130 1.46 -2.61 -10.80
N CYS A 131 1.36 -3.17 -12.00
CA CYS A 131 0.56 -4.37 -12.21
C CYS A 131 1.30 -5.60 -11.71
N LEU A 132 0.57 -6.48 -11.02
CA LEU A 132 1.03 -7.76 -10.51
C LEU A 132 0.14 -8.85 -11.08
N ASN A 133 0.76 -9.85 -11.71
CA ASN A 133 0.06 -11.07 -12.06
C ASN A 133 -0.26 -11.85 -10.78
N ILE A 134 -1.46 -12.42 -10.71
CA ILE A 134 -1.87 -13.28 -9.61
C ILE A 134 -2.39 -14.59 -10.18
N SER A 135 -2.45 -15.63 -9.35
CA SER A 135 -3.19 -16.83 -9.76
C SER A 135 -4.68 -16.49 -9.84
N ASP A 136 -5.31 -16.85 -10.96
CA ASP A 136 -6.73 -16.64 -11.19
C ASP A 136 -7.56 -17.08 -9.98
N THR A 137 -8.36 -16.15 -9.47
CA THR A 137 -9.16 -16.41 -8.28
C THR A 137 -10.41 -15.55 -8.27
N SER A 138 -11.38 -15.90 -7.42
CA SER A 138 -12.59 -15.10 -7.32
C SER A 138 -12.27 -13.68 -6.87
N SER A 139 -13.00 -12.69 -7.37
CA SER A 139 -12.77 -11.28 -7.04
C SER A 139 -12.92 -10.99 -5.54
N VAL A 140 -13.72 -11.78 -4.82
CA VAL A 140 -13.83 -11.73 -3.36
C VAL A 140 -12.51 -12.16 -2.70
N LYS A 141 -11.94 -13.29 -3.13
CA LYS A 141 -10.66 -13.79 -2.58
C LYS A 141 -9.50 -12.86 -2.95
N ALA A 142 -9.48 -12.33 -4.17
CA ALA A 142 -8.50 -11.31 -4.56
C ALA A 142 -8.62 -10.04 -3.71
N CYS A 143 -9.84 -9.55 -3.46
CA CYS A 143 -10.07 -8.41 -2.57
C CYS A 143 -9.53 -8.68 -1.16
N GLU A 144 -9.86 -9.82 -0.55
CA GLU A 144 -9.37 -10.18 0.78
C GLU A 144 -7.84 -10.28 0.81
N SER A 145 -7.25 -10.89 -0.22
CA SER A 145 -5.82 -11.09 -0.26
C SER A 145 -5.00 -9.83 -0.47
N PHE A 146 -5.57 -8.82 -1.14
CA PHE A 146 -4.81 -7.65 -1.58
C PHE A 146 -5.30 -6.32 -0.99
N LYS A 147 -6.39 -6.27 -0.22
CA LYS A 147 -6.87 -5.01 0.41
C LYS A 147 -5.82 -4.32 1.29
N GLY A 148 -4.89 -5.09 1.88
CA GLY A 148 -3.76 -4.55 2.63
C GLY A 148 -2.78 -3.74 1.78
N GLY A 149 -2.72 -4.01 0.47
CA GLY A 149 -1.92 -3.29 -0.54
C GLY A 149 -2.30 -1.82 -0.71
N ALA A 150 -3.41 -1.40 -0.14
CA ALA A 150 -3.79 -0.01 -0.01
C ALA A 150 -2.82 0.78 0.90
N ASP A 151 -2.10 0.11 1.79
CA ASP A 151 -1.05 0.75 2.58
C ASP A 151 0.18 1.00 1.69
N PRO A 152 0.75 2.23 1.65
CA PRO A 152 1.98 2.50 0.90
C PRO A 152 3.20 1.68 1.38
N ARG A 153 3.16 1.16 2.61
CA ARG A 153 4.17 0.26 3.19
C ARG A 153 3.75 -1.21 3.15
N ALA A 154 2.73 -1.55 2.38
CA ALA A 154 2.29 -2.92 2.27
C ALA A 154 3.43 -3.83 1.79
N VAL A 155 3.44 -5.04 2.34
CA VAL A 155 4.35 -6.11 1.93
C VAL A 155 3.64 -6.98 0.92
N THR A 156 4.27 -7.24 -0.22
CA THR A 156 3.72 -8.18 -1.20
C THR A 156 4.39 -9.54 -1.05
N ILE A 157 3.60 -10.61 -0.93
CA ILE A 157 4.09 -12.00 -0.85
C ILE A 157 4.07 -12.62 -2.24
N TYR A 158 5.12 -13.37 -2.60
CA TYR A 158 5.29 -13.99 -3.92
C TYR A 158 5.56 -15.49 -3.85
N THR A 159 5.23 -16.17 -4.97
CA THR A 159 5.55 -17.58 -5.22
C THR A 159 6.93 -17.79 -5.88
N SER A 160 7.84 -16.81 -5.81
CA SER A 160 9.19 -16.95 -6.33
C SER A 160 10.20 -16.14 -5.53
N ASP A 161 11.41 -16.69 -5.36
CA ASP A 161 12.52 -16.13 -4.57
C ASP A 161 12.96 -14.72 -5.02
N SER A 162 12.61 -14.35 -6.26
CA SER A 162 12.99 -13.10 -6.91
C SER A 162 11.83 -12.11 -7.07
N CYS A 163 10.66 -12.39 -6.48
CA CYS A 163 9.46 -11.54 -6.58
C CYS A 163 9.05 -11.25 -8.04
N SER A 164 9.32 -12.21 -8.92
CA SER A 164 9.07 -12.15 -10.36
C SER A 164 7.87 -13.01 -10.80
N GLY A 165 7.45 -13.95 -9.96
CA GLY A 165 6.30 -14.81 -10.18
C GLY A 165 4.99 -14.16 -9.73
N ASN A 166 3.98 -15.00 -9.52
CA ASN A 166 2.66 -14.53 -9.09
C ASN A 166 2.74 -13.94 -7.67
N ALA A 167 2.07 -12.80 -7.49
CA ALA A 167 1.81 -12.29 -6.16
C ALA A 167 0.67 -13.11 -5.53
N ILE A 168 0.80 -13.39 -4.23
CA ILE A 168 -0.18 -14.15 -3.44
C ILE A 168 -1.10 -13.21 -2.67
N ALA A 169 -0.51 -12.17 -2.09
CA ALA A 169 -1.20 -11.23 -1.21
C ALA A 169 -0.41 -9.91 -1.11
N ALA A 170 -1.11 -8.84 -0.74
CA ALA A 170 -0.49 -7.60 -0.26
C ALA A 170 -1.03 -7.29 1.13
N ILE A 171 -0.13 -7.32 2.11
CA ILE A 171 -0.46 -7.29 3.54
C ILE A 171 0.04 -6.01 4.20
N SER A 172 -0.68 -5.59 5.24
CA SER A 172 -0.30 -4.49 6.13
C SER A 172 -0.58 -4.88 7.58
N ALA A 173 -0.25 -4.02 8.55
CA ALA A 173 -0.45 -4.29 9.97
C ALA A 173 -1.90 -4.68 10.31
N GLY A 174 -2.88 -4.16 9.55
CA GLY A 174 -4.30 -4.48 9.69
C GLY A 174 -4.75 -5.78 9.03
N SER A 175 -3.90 -6.47 8.28
CA SER A 175 -4.27 -7.71 7.58
C SER A 175 -4.62 -8.84 8.55
N GLN A 176 -5.71 -9.53 8.22
CA GLN A 176 -6.20 -10.75 8.89
C GLN A 176 -5.55 -11.95 8.23
N CYS A 177 -4.54 -12.53 8.89
CA CYS A 177 -3.72 -13.58 8.29
C CYS A 177 -4.47 -14.93 8.14
N GLU A 178 -5.55 -15.11 8.91
CA GLU A 178 -6.47 -16.23 8.84
C GLU A 178 -7.25 -16.31 7.52
N ASN A 179 -7.30 -15.23 6.75
CA ASN A 179 -7.96 -15.20 5.43
C ASN A 179 -7.10 -15.81 4.31
N PHE A 180 -5.83 -16.11 4.60
CA PHE A 180 -4.91 -16.73 3.65
C PHE A 180 -4.86 -18.24 3.79
N ASP A 181 -4.52 -18.92 2.70
CA ASP A 181 -4.35 -20.37 2.73
C ASP A 181 -3.24 -20.75 3.73
N SER A 182 -3.54 -21.73 4.57
CA SER A 182 -2.63 -22.29 5.58
C SER A 182 -2.09 -23.66 5.17
N THR A 183 -2.46 -24.16 3.99
CA THR A 183 -2.08 -25.49 3.49
C THR A 183 -0.98 -25.41 2.43
N GLY A 184 0.06 -26.25 2.58
CA GLY A 184 1.23 -26.27 1.68
C GLY A 184 2.14 -25.04 1.79
N SER A 185 3.35 -25.13 1.22
CA SER A 185 4.28 -24.01 1.11
C SER A 185 4.17 -23.37 -0.27
N SER A 186 3.79 -22.10 -0.32
CA SER A 186 3.67 -21.34 -1.58
C SER A 186 4.22 -19.91 -1.49
N ALA A 187 4.55 -19.43 -0.29
CA ALA A 187 5.22 -18.14 -0.09
C ALA A 187 6.73 -18.34 0.00
N TRP A 188 7.46 -17.82 -0.98
CA TRP A 188 8.92 -18.02 -1.12
C TRP A 188 9.69 -16.70 -1.00
N ALA A 189 9.04 -15.58 -1.32
CA ALA A 189 9.63 -14.25 -1.12
C ALA A 189 8.61 -13.22 -0.65
N VAL A 190 9.13 -12.14 -0.09
CA VAL A 190 8.37 -10.93 0.25
C VAL A 190 9.04 -9.71 -0.34
N LYS A 191 8.26 -8.74 -0.82
CA LYS A 191 8.74 -7.43 -1.24
C LYS A 191 8.42 -6.40 -0.17
N ILE A 192 9.45 -5.88 0.47
CA ILE A 192 9.40 -4.90 1.56
C ILE A 192 10.17 -3.67 1.11
N ASP A 193 9.57 -2.47 1.19
CA ASP A 193 10.19 -1.21 0.75
C ASP A 193 10.77 -1.27 -0.68
N GLY A 194 10.05 -1.94 -1.57
CA GLY A 194 10.48 -2.12 -2.97
C GLY A 194 11.57 -3.16 -3.19
N LYS A 195 12.17 -3.72 -2.13
CA LYS A 195 13.22 -4.74 -2.21
C LYS A 195 12.63 -6.14 -2.05
N CYS A 196 12.96 -7.03 -2.97
CA CYS A 196 12.63 -8.44 -2.82
C CYS A 196 13.56 -9.09 -1.79
N GLN A 197 13.00 -9.90 -0.92
CA GLN A 197 13.70 -10.69 0.08
C GLN A 197 13.25 -12.13 -0.05
N ASN A 198 14.20 -13.02 -0.30
CA ASN A 198 13.95 -14.45 -0.21
C ASN A 198 13.66 -14.83 1.24
N ILE A 199 12.69 -15.71 1.45
CA ILE A 199 12.31 -16.20 2.77
C ILE A 199 12.34 -17.72 2.75
N SER A 200 12.34 -18.35 3.92
CA SER A 200 12.10 -19.78 3.98
C SER A 200 10.66 -20.08 3.55
N ASP A 201 10.52 -20.97 2.57
CA ASP A 201 9.24 -21.41 2.04
C ASP A 201 8.23 -21.74 3.14
N THR A 202 7.08 -21.09 3.08
CA THR A 202 6.05 -21.25 4.10
C THR A 202 4.64 -21.08 3.55
N ALA A 203 3.65 -21.38 4.39
CA ALA A 203 2.26 -21.16 4.05
C ALA A 203 1.96 -19.65 4.03
N PRO A 204 1.15 -19.14 3.08
CA PRO A 204 0.80 -17.73 2.98
C PRO A 204 0.29 -17.09 4.29
N ALA A 205 -0.55 -17.80 5.07
CA ALA A 205 -1.00 -17.33 6.37
C ALA A 205 0.16 -17.11 7.36
N LYS A 206 1.16 -17.99 7.34
CA LYS A 206 2.34 -17.91 8.21
C LYS A 206 3.30 -16.80 7.75
N ALA A 207 3.49 -16.65 6.44
CA ALA A 207 4.21 -15.51 5.87
C ALA A 207 3.52 -14.18 6.23
N CYS A 208 2.19 -14.12 6.15
CA CYS A 208 1.44 -12.94 6.59
C CYS A 208 1.75 -12.59 8.05
N ALA A 209 1.64 -13.57 8.95
CA ALA A 209 1.89 -13.35 10.37
C ALA A 209 3.33 -12.90 10.65
N ALA A 210 4.29 -13.44 9.90
CA ALA A 210 5.71 -13.13 10.05
C ALA A 210 6.10 -11.75 9.52
N PHE A 211 5.45 -11.26 8.46
CA PHE A 211 5.92 -10.08 7.73
C PHE A 211 4.96 -8.89 7.72
N LYS A 212 3.71 -9.02 8.18
CA LYS A 212 2.75 -7.89 8.23
C LYS A 212 3.28 -6.70 9.05
N GLY A 213 4.09 -6.96 10.08
CA GLY A 213 4.72 -5.95 10.92
C GLY A 213 5.72 -5.07 10.17
N ALA A 214 6.25 -5.50 9.02
CA ALA A 214 7.17 -4.68 8.22
C ALA A 214 6.53 -3.39 7.70
N SER A 215 5.20 -3.34 7.61
CA SER A 215 4.46 -2.13 7.24
C SER A 215 4.43 -1.06 8.35
N THR A 216 4.86 -1.42 9.57
CA THR A 216 4.87 -0.53 10.73
C THR A 216 6.24 0.15 10.88
N PRO A 217 6.29 1.49 11.05
CA PRO A 217 7.53 2.20 11.38
C PRO A 217 8.22 1.65 12.62
N GLY A 218 9.54 1.52 12.58
CA GLY A 218 10.34 1.05 13.71
C GLY A 218 10.23 -0.46 13.97
N THR A 219 9.63 -1.22 13.04
CA THR A 219 9.68 -2.69 13.06
C THR A 219 11.12 -3.21 13.18
N VAL A 220 11.28 -4.32 13.90
CA VAL A 220 12.55 -5.04 13.99
C VAL A 220 12.50 -6.21 13.01
N LYS A 221 13.45 -6.25 12.08
CA LYS A 221 13.59 -7.38 11.15
C LYS A 221 14.49 -8.42 11.78
N ILE A 222 14.10 -9.66 11.72
CA ILE A 222 14.81 -10.80 12.31
C ILE A 222 15.36 -11.65 11.17
N PHE A 223 16.61 -12.10 11.31
CA PHE A 223 17.34 -12.87 10.30
C PHE A 223 17.89 -14.16 10.88
N ASN A 224 17.99 -15.20 10.03
CA ASN A 224 18.75 -16.41 10.33
C ASN A 224 20.24 -16.27 9.92
N SER A 225 20.83 -15.11 10.20
CA SER A 225 22.20 -14.78 9.84
C SER A 225 22.73 -13.65 10.73
N ASP A 226 23.91 -13.85 11.30
CA ASP A 226 24.62 -12.91 12.19
C ASP A 226 24.89 -11.54 11.54
N SER A 227 24.97 -11.51 10.20
CA SER A 227 25.26 -10.33 9.40
C SER A 227 24.03 -9.72 8.73
N CYS A 228 22.83 -10.23 9.01
CA CYS A 228 21.57 -9.81 8.38
C CYS A 228 21.60 -9.85 6.84
N SER A 229 22.50 -10.66 6.27
CA SER A 229 22.66 -10.85 4.83
C SER A 229 22.02 -12.16 4.34
N GLY A 230 21.57 -13.00 5.27
CA GLY A 230 20.80 -14.22 5.00
C GLY A 230 19.30 -13.96 4.84
N ASN A 231 18.49 -15.01 5.02
CA ASN A 231 17.05 -14.90 4.87
C ASN A 231 16.46 -14.15 6.07
N MET A 232 15.61 -13.18 5.76
CA MET A 232 14.75 -12.59 6.78
C MET A 232 13.71 -13.64 7.20
N VAL A 233 13.56 -13.84 8.51
CA VAL A 233 12.61 -14.82 9.05
C VAL A 233 11.31 -14.17 9.52
N ALA A 234 11.37 -12.91 9.96
CA ALA A 234 10.19 -12.14 10.37
C ALA A 234 10.50 -10.63 10.38
N ALA A 235 9.46 -9.81 10.37
CA ALA A 235 9.50 -8.39 10.68
C ALA A 235 8.45 -8.10 11.74
N VAL A 236 8.90 -7.84 12.96
CA VAL A 236 8.07 -7.80 14.16
C VAL A 236 7.85 -6.36 14.62
N ASP A 237 6.62 -6.04 14.98
CA ASP A 237 6.21 -4.78 15.57
C ASP A 237 5.54 -5.00 16.94
N TYR A 238 5.13 -3.91 17.59
CA TYR A 238 4.48 -3.94 18.90
C TYR A 238 3.15 -4.73 18.92
N ASN A 239 2.52 -4.95 17.76
CA ASN A 239 1.28 -5.73 17.62
C ASN A 239 1.53 -7.20 17.27
N THR A 240 2.78 -7.59 17.02
CA THR A 240 3.11 -8.93 16.58
C THR A 240 2.89 -9.93 17.71
N ARG A 241 2.06 -10.94 17.42
CA ARG A 241 1.79 -12.07 18.32
C ARG A 241 2.91 -13.10 18.15
N CYS A 242 3.96 -13.02 18.96
CA CYS A 242 5.17 -13.85 18.79
C CYS A 242 4.90 -15.35 18.66
N GLU A 243 3.86 -15.87 19.33
CA GLU A 243 3.46 -17.28 19.22
C GLU A 243 3.04 -17.72 17.81
N SER A 244 2.54 -16.80 16.97
CA SER A 244 2.22 -17.15 15.57
C SER A 244 3.46 -17.41 14.71
N LEU A 245 4.66 -17.07 15.21
CA LEU A 245 5.93 -17.30 14.52
C LEU A 245 6.49 -18.70 14.76
N ARG A 246 5.88 -19.49 15.66
CA ARG A 246 6.39 -20.81 16.06
C ARG A 246 6.67 -21.71 14.86
N GLY A 247 7.85 -22.32 14.84
CA GLY A 247 8.31 -23.19 13.75
C GLY A 247 8.79 -22.44 12.50
N LEU A 248 9.05 -21.14 12.58
CA LEU A 248 9.99 -20.47 11.66
C LEU A 248 11.43 -20.75 12.11
N PRO A 249 12.44 -20.53 11.24
CA PRO A 249 13.84 -20.72 11.59
C PRO A 249 14.27 -19.87 12.78
N ALA A 250 15.34 -20.29 13.46
CA ALA A 250 15.96 -19.54 14.56
C ALA A 250 16.49 -18.17 14.10
N ALA A 251 16.61 -17.26 15.06
CA ALA A 251 17.09 -15.90 14.89
C ALA A 251 18.54 -15.79 15.35
N TRP A 252 19.42 -15.31 14.48
CA TRP A 252 20.85 -15.11 14.76
C TRP A 252 21.25 -13.63 14.62
N GLY A 253 20.46 -12.84 13.89
CA GLY A 253 20.67 -11.40 13.77
C GLY A 253 19.35 -10.63 13.76
N ILE A 254 19.42 -9.36 14.13
CA ILE A 254 18.31 -8.41 14.04
C ILE A 254 18.74 -7.14 13.30
N GLU A 255 17.84 -6.53 12.55
CA GLU A 255 18.03 -5.18 12.02
C GLU A 255 17.08 -4.21 12.72
N VAL A 256 17.67 -3.22 13.38
CA VAL A 256 16.95 -2.14 14.07
C VAL A 256 17.37 -0.82 13.42
N ASN A 257 16.41 -0.06 12.89
CA ASN A 257 16.67 1.21 12.19
C ASN A 257 17.74 1.10 11.09
N GLY A 258 17.75 -0.01 10.35
CA GLY A 258 18.71 -0.25 9.27
C GLY A 258 20.10 -0.69 9.73
N ARG A 259 20.32 -0.89 11.04
CA ARG A 259 21.58 -1.41 11.58
C ARG A 259 21.41 -2.87 11.97
N CYS A 260 22.25 -3.72 11.40
CA CYS A 260 22.32 -5.13 11.80
C CYS A 260 23.08 -5.28 13.13
N GLU A 261 22.54 -6.13 13.99
CA GLU A 261 23.14 -6.56 15.25
C GLU A 261 23.12 -8.08 15.31
N ASN A 262 24.30 -8.66 15.51
CA ASN A 262 24.42 -10.07 15.86
C ASN A 262 23.84 -10.30 17.26
N ILE A 263 23.05 -11.34 17.44
CA ILE A 263 22.46 -11.72 18.72
C ILE A 263 22.89 -13.13 19.09
N SER A 264 22.76 -13.50 20.36
CA SER A 264 22.81 -14.93 20.69
C SER A 264 21.66 -15.62 19.97
N ASP A 265 21.93 -16.78 19.37
CA ASP A 265 20.92 -17.59 18.70
C ASP A 265 19.73 -17.83 19.63
N LEU A 266 18.54 -17.46 19.15
CA LEU A 266 17.28 -17.65 19.86
C LEU A 266 16.31 -18.38 18.94
N ASP A 267 15.40 -19.16 19.51
CA ASP A 267 14.20 -19.51 18.77
C ASP A 267 13.42 -18.22 18.42
N ILE A 268 12.67 -18.28 17.33
CA ILE A 268 11.99 -17.09 16.78
C ILE A 268 10.97 -16.46 17.74
N VAL A 269 10.36 -17.25 18.63
CA VAL A 269 9.37 -16.74 19.59
C VAL A 269 10.12 -15.93 20.66
N SER A 270 11.17 -16.49 21.26
CA SER A 270 12.03 -15.78 22.22
C SER A 270 12.67 -14.53 21.62
N ALA A 271 13.12 -14.58 20.36
CA ALA A 271 13.66 -13.43 19.66
C ALA A 271 12.62 -12.32 19.47
N CYS A 272 11.41 -12.69 19.04
CA CYS A 272 10.30 -11.75 18.90
C CYS A 272 9.92 -11.10 20.25
N GLU A 273 9.79 -11.89 21.32
CA GLU A 273 9.43 -11.36 22.64
C GLU A 273 10.48 -10.41 23.20
N ARG A 274 11.76 -10.69 22.93
CA ARG A 274 12.89 -9.91 23.43
C ARG A 274 13.12 -8.61 22.66
N TYR A 275 12.95 -8.63 21.34
CA TYR A 275 13.39 -7.54 20.47
C TYR A 275 12.25 -6.79 19.78
N ARG A 276 10.99 -7.23 19.90
CA ARG A 276 9.88 -6.40 19.38
C ARG A 276 9.88 -5.01 20.06
N PRO A 277 9.56 -3.95 19.32
CA PRO A 277 9.43 -2.60 19.86
C PRO A 277 8.38 -2.45 20.96
#